data_AF-A0A538M269-F1
#
_entry.id   AF-A0A538M269-F1
#
_cell.length_a   1.000
_cell.length_b   1.000
_cell.length_c   1.000
_cell.angle_alpha   90.00
_cell.angle_beta   90.00
_cell.angle_gamma   90.00
#
_symmetry.space_group_name_H-M   'P 1'
#
loop_
_entity.id
_entity.type
_entity.pdbx_description
1 polymer ?
#
loop_
_entity_poly.entity_id
_entity_poly.type
_entity_poly.pdbx_seq_one_letter_code
_entity_poly.pdbx_strand_id
1 'polypeptide(L)'
;MRWRLAEDDGGQPALFDDDELLDRHVGRAEFQGLEFLHVNARRVINEVPAASRMPFRYTINAYRGCSHACSYCIGADTPILMADGRVRAVADLRPGDQVVGTERDGNYRRYRTTPVLAQWSTRKPAYQVVLEDGTELVASGDHRFLTDRGWKHVTNTERGQDRAHLTLNDRVVGTGRSHPAPDPGTLVKSDAPLGVVSIEPLGHELPMYDITTGTGDFIANGVVSHNCFARPTHDYLGLNIGEDFDRRIVVKVNAVERVRAELADARWHGEPIAMGTNTDPYQRAEGKYRLTRGIVDALVEADNPFSILTKSTLVLGDLDRLAEGARRTSVRTNLSIGTLDESVWRTSEPGTPHPRQRVAAVARLNEAGVPCGVLIAPVLPGLSDHPDQLEAVVEACVEAGAVSVSTNALHLRPGVRQHYLAWLEQTYPDLVDVYQRRYRRSAYLPSADQRQLSALVARLVDAALTRRGGGTRPSTTDRVLTPGERPAPNRPETAEPTSAQLDLGI
;
A
#
# COMPACT_ATOMS: atom_id res chain seq x y z
N MET A 1 -2.45 -8.14 -26.31
CA MET A 1 -1.83 -9.40 -25.85
C MET A 1 -2.85 -10.23 -25.08
N ARG A 2 -2.69 -11.56 -25.05
CA ARG A 2 -3.39 -12.43 -24.09
C ARG A 2 -2.56 -12.49 -22.81
N TRP A 3 -3.22 -12.40 -21.66
CA TRP A 3 -2.56 -12.45 -20.36
C TRP A 3 -2.53 -13.88 -19.83
N ARG A 4 -1.40 -14.29 -19.28
CA ARG A 4 -1.29 -15.45 -18.38
C ARG A 4 -1.34 -14.97 -16.93
N LEU A 5 -1.91 -15.79 -16.05
CA LEU A 5 -1.98 -15.49 -14.61
C LEU A 5 -0.58 -15.56 -13.98
N ALA A 6 -0.49 -15.11 -12.75
CA ALA A 6 0.67 -15.35 -11.90
C ALA A 6 1.00 -16.85 -11.73
N GLU A 7 0.07 -17.78 -12.00
CA GLU A 7 0.23 -19.23 -11.81
C GLU A 7 0.95 -19.98 -12.94
N ASP A 8 1.25 -19.36 -14.08
CA ASP A 8 2.02 -20.02 -15.15
C ASP A 8 3.55 -19.95 -14.89
N ASP A 9 4.17 -21.09 -14.61
CA ASP A 9 5.65 -21.24 -14.47
C ASP A 9 6.42 -21.03 -15.79
N GLY A 10 5.72 -20.87 -16.92
CA GLY A 10 6.31 -20.51 -18.20
C GLY A 10 6.41 -19.00 -18.37
N GLY A 11 7.64 -18.46 -18.22
CA GLY A 11 7.95 -17.03 -18.35
C GLY A 11 7.28 -16.36 -19.56
N GLN A 12 6.72 -15.17 -19.33
CA GLN A 12 6.11 -14.37 -20.39
C GLN A 12 7.22 -13.80 -21.29
N PRO A 13 7.06 -13.79 -22.63
CA PRO A 13 7.93 -12.99 -23.50
C PRO A 13 7.80 -11.52 -23.11
N ALA A 14 8.85 -10.72 -23.34
CA ALA A 14 8.87 -9.30 -23.03
C ALA A 14 7.63 -8.61 -23.64
N LEU A 15 7.00 -7.74 -22.85
CA LEU A 15 5.75 -7.09 -23.26
C LEU A 15 6.02 -5.90 -24.20
N PHE A 16 7.29 -5.48 -24.31
CA PHE A 16 7.77 -4.36 -25.10
C PHE A 16 9.16 -4.70 -25.67
N ASP A 17 9.22 -5.20 -26.90
CA ASP A 17 10.47 -5.23 -27.69
C ASP A 17 10.68 -3.90 -28.45
N ASP A 18 9.61 -3.10 -28.61
CA ASP A 18 9.61 -1.77 -29.23
C ASP A 18 9.19 -0.68 -28.24
N ASP A 19 10.07 0.31 -28.04
CA ASP A 19 9.86 1.45 -27.11
C ASP A 19 8.82 2.47 -27.64
N GLU A 20 8.43 2.39 -28.92
CA GLU A 20 7.55 3.35 -29.60
C GLU A 20 6.06 3.30 -29.17
N LEU A 21 5.64 2.27 -28.43
CA LEU A 21 4.24 2.06 -28.02
C LEU A 21 3.92 2.49 -26.57
N LEU A 22 4.88 3.09 -25.86
CA LEU A 22 4.75 3.49 -24.45
C LEU A 22 4.76 5.01 -24.28
N ASP A 23 3.61 5.59 -23.96
CA ASP A 23 3.54 7.00 -23.53
C ASP A 23 3.86 7.09 -22.02
N ARG A 24 4.95 7.79 -21.67
CA ARG A 24 5.53 7.80 -20.31
C ARG A 24 5.18 9.08 -19.57
N HIS A 25 4.28 8.97 -18.60
CA HIS A 25 3.76 10.10 -17.82
C HIS A 25 4.38 10.14 -16.42
N VAL A 26 5.50 10.86 -16.27
CA VAL A 26 6.09 11.12 -14.94
C VAL A 26 5.03 11.79 -14.04
N GLY A 27 4.79 11.19 -12.87
CA GLY A 27 3.83 11.66 -11.89
C GLY A 27 4.21 13.04 -11.36
N ARG A 28 3.24 13.95 -11.34
CA ARG A 28 3.34 15.30 -10.80
C ARG A 28 2.39 15.42 -9.61
N ALA A 29 2.53 16.49 -8.82
CA ALA A 29 1.68 16.74 -7.66
C ALA A 29 1.65 15.51 -6.71
N GLU A 30 0.49 15.14 -6.17
CA GLU A 30 0.29 14.00 -5.30
C GLU A 30 0.67 12.61 -5.88
N PHE A 31 1.28 12.55 -7.07
CA PHE A 31 1.87 11.35 -7.68
C PHE A 31 3.39 11.42 -7.91
N GLN A 32 4.12 12.41 -7.37
CA GLN A 32 5.58 12.42 -7.53
C GLN A 32 6.21 11.14 -6.98
N GLY A 33 7.26 10.71 -7.66
CA GLY A 33 7.91 9.43 -7.39
C GLY A 33 7.19 8.28 -8.08
N LEU A 34 6.00 8.48 -8.63
CA LEU A 34 5.40 7.56 -9.60
C LEU A 34 5.74 8.00 -11.03
N GLU A 35 5.75 7.03 -11.94
CA GLU A 35 5.78 7.19 -13.39
C GLU A 35 4.64 6.34 -13.93
N PHE A 36 3.76 6.90 -14.73
CA PHE A 36 2.63 6.17 -15.29
C PHE A 36 2.95 5.76 -16.72
N LEU A 37 3.07 4.45 -16.97
CA LEU A 37 3.29 3.92 -18.32
C LEU A 37 1.92 3.71 -18.97
N HIS A 38 1.49 4.61 -19.84
CA HIS A 38 0.16 4.55 -20.44
C HIS A 38 0.16 3.54 -21.57
N VAL A 39 -0.81 2.62 -21.52
CA VAL A 39 -1.00 1.59 -22.54
C VAL A 39 -2.46 1.53 -22.97
N ASN A 40 -2.67 1.30 -24.26
CA ASN A 40 -3.99 0.98 -24.79
C ASN A 40 -4.19 -0.53 -24.78
N ALA A 41 -5.06 -1.00 -23.90
CA ALA A 41 -5.44 -2.40 -23.81
C ALA A 41 -6.28 -2.80 -25.05
N ARG A 42 -5.94 -3.93 -25.69
CA ARG A 42 -6.81 -4.55 -26.71
C ARG A 42 -8.00 -5.30 -26.10
N ARG A 43 -7.85 -5.73 -24.83
CA ARG A 43 -8.87 -6.32 -23.96
C ARG A 43 -8.52 -5.99 -22.51
N VAL A 44 -9.54 -5.79 -21.69
CA VAL A 44 -9.42 -5.56 -20.24
C VAL A 44 -10.06 -6.68 -19.42
N ILE A 45 -11.05 -7.41 -19.97
CA ILE A 45 -11.60 -8.62 -19.35
C ILE A 45 -10.70 -9.81 -19.73
N ASN A 46 -10.13 -10.48 -18.72
CA ASN A 46 -9.15 -11.55 -18.92
C ASN A 46 -9.68 -12.85 -18.35
N GLU A 47 -9.74 -13.89 -19.17
CA GLU A 47 -10.04 -15.23 -18.71
C GLU A 47 -8.87 -15.79 -17.90
N VAL A 48 -9.21 -16.40 -16.77
CA VAL A 48 -8.32 -17.17 -15.90
C VAL A 48 -8.05 -18.53 -16.58
N PRO A 49 -6.81 -18.92 -16.96
CA PRO A 49 -6.45 -20.27 -17.36
C PRO A 49 -7.22 -21.41 -16.65
N ALA A 50 -7.63 -22.45 -17.41
CA ALA A 50 -8.41 -23.58 -16.88
C ALA A 50 -7.66 -24.42 -15.83
N ALA A 51 -6.32 -24.37 -15.82
CA ALA A 51 -5.48 -25.02 -14.81
C ALA A 51 -5.44 -24.27 -13.46
N SER A 52 -5.94 -23.03 -13.42
CA SER A 52 -5.93 -22.21 -12.21
C SER A 52 -6.86 -22.74 -11.14
N ARG A 53 -6.46 -22.60 -9.87
CA ARG A 53 -7.31 -22.90 -8.71
C ARG A 53 -8.09 -21.69 -8.22
N MET A 54 -7.96 -20.54 -8.89
CA MET A 54 -8.68 -19.34 -8.51
C MET A 54 -10.20 -19.54 -8.69
N PRO A 55 -11.02 -19.06 -7.75
CA PRO A 55 -12.42 -19.47 -7.65
C PRO A 55 -13.34 -18.62 -8.56
N PHE A 56 -12.81 -18.04 -9.62
CA PHE A 56 -13.49 -17.17 -10.59
C PHE A 56 -12.89 -17.39 -11.99
N ARG A 57 -13.68 -17.15 -13.06
CA ARG A 57 -13.23 -17.35 -14.45
C ARG A 57 -12.74 -16.08 -15.15
N TYR A 58 -13.16 -14.90 -14.73
CA TYR A 58 -12.81 -13.64 -15.40
C TYR A 58 -12.27 -12.61 -14.42
N THR A 59 -11.33 -11.77 -14.91
CA THR A 59 -10.72 -10.71 -14.10
C THR A 59 -10.53 -9.42 -14.87
N ILE A 60 -10.65 -8.30 -14.14
CA ILE A 60 -10.24 -6.98 -14.61
C ILE A 60 -9.10 -6.48 -13.72
N ASN A 61 -8.06 -5.96 -14.35
CA ASN A 61 -6.96 -5.25 -13.69
C ASN A 61 -6.64 -4.03 -14.55
N ALA A 62 -6.96 -2.82 -14.07
CA ALA A 62 -6.67 -1.55 -14.75
C ALA A 62 -5.17 -1.18 -14.71
N TYR A 63 -4.46 -1.67 -13.67
CA TYR A 63 -3.09 -1.33 -13.35
C TYR A 63 -2.14 -2.53 -13.40
N ARG A 64 -0.82 -2.25 -13.54
CA ARG A 64 0.27 -3.08 -13.00
C ARG A 64 1.23 -2.16 -12.23
N GLY A 65 1.88 -2.67 -11.18
CA GLY A 65 2.53 -1.83 -10.16
C GLY A 65 1.66 -1.66 -8.91
N CYS A 66 2.23 -1.22 -7.80
CA CYS A 66 1.52 -1.08 -6.52
C CYS A 66 2.15 0.00 -5.62
N SER A 67 1.55 1.19 -5.53
CA SER A 67 2.18 2.35 -4.86
C SER A 67 2.10 2.38 -3.31
N HIS A 68 2.18 1.24 -2.61
CA HIS A 68 1.91 1.12 -1.17
C HIS A 68 3.18 1.02 -0.28
N ALA A 69 4.27 1.73 -0.60
CA ALA A 69 5.48 1.81 0.22
C ALA A 69 6.09 3.24 0.25
N CYS A 70 6.44 3.77 1.44
CA CYS A 70 7.05 5.10 1.63
C CYS A 70 7.90 5.17 2.92
N SER A 71 9.20 5.50 2.80
CA SER A 71 10.18 5.14 3.85
C SER A 71 10.87 6.29 4.58
N TYR A 72 11.08 7.46 4.00
CA TYR A 72 11.97 8.51 4.54
C TYR A 72 11.17 9.72 5.00
N CYS A 73 11.15 10.08 6.30
CA CYS A 73 10.32 11.18 6.81
C CYS A 73 11.00 12.03 7.90
N ILE A 74 10.65 13.31 7.97
CA ILE A 74 11.14 14.35 8.90
C ILE A 74 9.99 15.00 9.69
N GLY A 75 10.27 15.62 10.83
CA GLY A 75 9.25 16.18 11.74
C GLY A 75 8.46 17.33 11.09
N ALA A 76 7.18 17.47 11.43
CA ALA A 76 6.26 18.45 10.84
C ALA A 76 6.81 19.89 10.75
N ASP A 77 7.48 20.34 11.80
CA ASP A 77 8.01 21.70 11.95
C ASP A 77 9.39 21.91 11.31
N THR A 78 9.96 20.89 10.65
CA THR A 78 11.31 20.96 10.06
C THR A 78 11.37 22.12 9.04
N PRO A 79 12.23 23.13 9.25
CA PRO A 79 12.33 24.27 8.33
C PRO A 79 12.95 23.83 6.99
N ILE A 80 12.26 24.07 5.88
CA ILE A 80 12.77 23.81 4.53
C ILE A 80 13.16 25.14 3.90
N LEU A 81 14.36 25.18 3.29
CA LEU A 81 14.86 26.38 2.62
C LEU A 81 14.12 26.61 1.29
N MET A 82 13.43 27.73 1.20
CA MET A 82 12.72 28.18 0.00
C MET A 82 13.69 28.79 -1.01
N ALA A 83 13.33 28.77 -2.29
CA ALA A 83 14.16 29.35 -3.36
C ALA A 83 14.25 30.89 -3.33
N ASP A 84 13.34 31.56 -2.62
CA ASP A 84 13.41 32.99 -2.31
C ASP A 84 14.22 33.31 -1.03
N GLY A 85 14.82 32.28 -0.44
CA GLY A 85 15.64 32.34 0.76
C GLY A 85 14.92 32.46 2.09
N ARG A 86 13.59 32.41 2.10
CA ARG A 86 12.81 32.21 3.34
C ARG A 86 12.86 30.74 3.78
N VAL A 87 12.32 30.44 4.95
CA VAL A 87 12.06 29.07 5.42
C VAL A 87 10.57 28.84 5.65
N ARG A 88 10.09 27.62 5.42
CA ARG A 88 8.73 27.16 5.75
C ARG A 88 8.78 25.76 6.34
N ALA A 89 7.89 25.44 7.28
CA ALA A 89 7.78 24.09 7.83
C ALA A 89 7.42 23.07 6.72
N VAL A 90 7.99 21.87 6.77
CA VAL A 90 7.71 20.81 5.79
C VAL A 90 6.22 20.44 5.75
N ALA A 91 5.49 20.56 6.87
CA ALA A 91 4.05 20.38 6.94
C ALA A 91 3.23 21.43 6.15
N ASP A 92 3.80 22.63 5.94
CA ASP A 92 3.15 23.74 5.23
C ASP A 92 3.49 23.80 3.74
N LEU A 93 4.43 22.98 3.26
CA LEU A 93 4.77 22.91 1.84
C LEU A 93 3.66 22.25 1.01
N ARG A 94 3.54 22.68 -0.24
CA ARG A 94 2.58 22.18 -1.23
C ARG A 94 3.30 21.94 -2.56
N PRO A 95 2.82 21.01 -3.40
CA PRO A 95 3.33 20.86 -4.77
C PRO A 95 3.33 22.19 -5.54
N GLY A 96 4.44 22.48 -6.21
CA GLY A 96 4.68 23.74 -6.94
C GLY A 96 5.54 24.76 -6.16
N ASP A 97 5.64 24.63 -4.83
CA ASP A 97 6.54 25.45 -4.02
C ASP A 97 8.00 25.28 -4.48
N GLN A 98 8.73 26.39 -4.59
CA GLN A 98 10.14 26.37 -4.99
C GLN A 98 11.04 26.31 -3.76
N VAL A 99 11.85 25.25 -3.64
CA VAL A 99 12.79 25.02 -2.54
C VAL A 99 14.22 24.90 -3.06
N VAL A 100 15.19 24.89 -2.15
CA VAL A 100 16.59 24.61 -2.48
C VAL A 100 16.87 23.11 -2.30
N GLY A 101 17.39 22.50 -3.35
CA GLY A 101 18.03 21.19 -3.35
C GLY A 101 19.42 21.28 -3.98
N THR A 102 19.98 20.16 -4.41
CA THR A 102 21.36 20.11 -4.89
C THR A 102 21.58 19.11 -6.03
N GLU A 103 22.51 19.41 -6.93
CA GLU A 103 22.89 18.54 -8.06
C GLU A 103 24.38 18.22 -8.02
N ARG A 104 24.78 17.05 -8.54
CA ARG A 104 26.19 16.72 -8.81
C ARG A 104 26.66 17.37 -10.11
N ASP A 105 27.84 17.99 -10.04
CA ASP A 105 28.56 18.61 -11.15
C ASP A 105 30.00 18.07 -11.12
N GLY A 106 30.25 17.02 -11.91
CA GLY A 106 31.48 16.23 -11.84
C GLY A 106 31.73 15.65 -10.45
N ASN A 107 32.89 15.97 -9.86
CA ASN A 107 33.26 15.56 -8.50
C ASN A 107 32.61 16.40 -7.39
N TYR A 108 31.93 17.49 -7.75
CA TYR A 108 31.36 18.45 -6.81
C TYR A 108 29.84 18.37 -6.76
N ARG A 109 29.24 19.07 -5.80
CA ARG A 109 27.79 19.25 -5.68
C ARG A 109 27.48 20.75 -5.62
N ARG A 110 26.37 21.19 -6.21
CA ARG A 110 25.96 22.61 -6.25
C ARG A 110 24.51 22.77 -5.82
N TYR A 111 24.21 23.88 -5.17
CA TYR A 111 22.84 24.25 -4.81
C TYR A 111 22.01 24.60 -6.05
N ARG A 112 20.72 24.25 -6.02
CA ARG A 112 19.76 24.44 -7.11
C ARG A 112 18.38 24.77 -6.57
N THR A 113 17.72 25.74 -7.20
CA THR A 113 16.28 25.89 -7.09
C THR A 113 15.60 24.69 -7.70
N THR A 114 14.64 24.11 -6.99
CA THR A 114 13.89 22.95 -7.43
C THR A 114 12.44 23.02 -6.93
N PRO A 115 11.44 22.64 -7.74
CA PRO A 115 10.08 22.53 -7.26
C PRO A 115 9.91 21.32 -6.33
N VAL A 116 9.19 21.50 -5.23
CA VAL A 116 8.46 20.43 -4.55
C VAL A 116 7.42 19.91 -5.54
N LEU A 117 7.43 18.62 -5.90
CA LEU A 117 6.32 18.06 -6.69
C LEU A 117 5.35 17.26 -5.83
N ALA A 118 5.68 16.82 -4.61
CA ALA A 118 4.78 16.12 -3.69
C ALA A 118 5.10 16.41 -2.22
N GLN A 119 4.07 16.25 -1.37
CA GLN A 119 4.16 16.27 0.08
C GLN A 119 3.18 15.20 0.62
N TRP A 120 3.55 14.50 1.69
CA TRP A 120 2.64 13.61 2.43
C TRP A 120 3.08 13.47 3.89
N SER A 121 2.22 12.86 4.72
CA SER A 121 2.50 12.58 6.14
C SER A 121 2.22 11.12 6.52
N THR A 122 2.86 10.69 7.60
CA THR A 122 2.73 9.39 8.25
C THR A 122 2.99 9.57 9.76
N ARG A 123 2.76 8.55 10.60
CA ARG A 123 3.23 8.55 11.99
C ARG A 123 4.29 7.47 12.18
N LYS A 124 5.43 7.85 12.74
CA LYS A 124 6.60 6.97 12.92
C LYS A 124 7.34 7.33 14.21
N PRO A 125 8.11 6.40 14.79
CA PRO A 125 9.07 6.71 15.85
C PRO A 125 10.10 7.70 15.30
N ALA A 126 10.35 8.76 16.06
CA ALA A 126 11.22 9.86 15.66
C ALA A 126 12.51 9.87 16.50
N TYR A 127 13.59 10.29 15.86
CA TYR A 127 14.90 10.53 16.46
C TYR A 127 15.23 12.02 16.32
N GLN A 128 15.80 12.59 17.36
CA GLN A 128 16.40 13.92 17.36
C GLN A 128 17.89 13.77 17.10
N VAL A 129 18.38 14.37 16.02
CA VAL A 129 19.82 14.51 15.75
C VAL A 129 20.21 15.94 16.07
N VAL A 130 21.20 16.12 16.94
CA VAL A 130 21.76 17.43 17.28
C VAL A 130 23.12 17.59 16.60
N LEU A 131 23.36 18.73 15.98
CA LEU A 131 24.62 19.07 15.33
C LEU A 131 25.40 20.14 16.11
N GLU A 132 26.70 20.27 15.82
CA GLU A 132 27.64 21.17 16.52
C GLU A 132 27.25 22.66 16.46
N ASP A 133 26.59 23.13 15.38
CA ASP A 133 26.01 24.47 15.27
C ASP A 133 24.67 24.66 16.03
N GLY A 134 24.25 23.64 16.79
CA GLY A 134 22.98 23.58 17.51
C GLY A 134 21.77 23.30 16.61
N THR A 135 21.96 22.91 15.34
CA THR A 135 20.86 22.45 14.50
C THR A 135 20.25 21.17 15.07
N GLU A 136 18.92 21.17 15.22
CA GLU A 136 18.15 20.01 15.65
C GLU A 136 17.34 19.45 14.46
N LEU A 137 17.42 18.15 14.22
CA LEU A 137 16.73 17.47 13.14
C LEU A 137 15.86 16.36 13.74
N VAL A 138 14.54 16.45 13.56
CA VAL A 138 13.63 15.37 13.94
C VAL A 138 13.37 14.52 12.70
N ALA A 139 13.74 13.23 12.73
CA ALA A 139 13.65 12.34 11.56
C ALA A 139 13.31 10.90 11.95
N SER A 140 12.67 10.15 11.04
CA SER A 140 12.48 8.71 11.19
C SER A 140 13.81 7.98 11.05
N GLY A 141 14.01 6.83 11.70
CA GLY A 141 15.29 6.10 11.65
C GLY A 141 15.79 5.76 10.24
N ASP A 142 14.88 5.47 9.31
CA ASP A 142 15.18 5.21 7.89
C ASP A 142 15.62 6.46 7.11
N HIS A 143 15.37 7.66 7.63
CA HIS A 143 15.67 8.91 6.95
C HIS A 143 17.16 9.07 6.69
N ARG A 144 17.55 9.75 5.61
CA ARG A 144 18.95 9.91 5.21
C ARG A 144 19.38 11.37 5.11
N PHE A 145 20.56 11.66 5.65
CA PHE A 145 21.27 12.92 5.48
C PHE A 145 22.59 12.69 4.73
N LEU A 146 23.03 13.69 3.96
CA LEU A 146 24.31 13.63 3.24
C LEU A 146 25.43 14.01 4.18
N THR A 147 26.45 13.15 4.30
CA THR A 147 27.70 13.44 5.01
C THR A 147 28.85 13.61 4.03
N ASP A 148 30.00 14.09 4.50
CA ASP A 148 31.24 14.11 3.70
C ASP A 148 31.74 12.71 3.29
N ARG A 149 31.17 11.65 3.88
CA ARG A 149 31.37 10.23 3.52
C ARG A 149 30.18 9.60 2.79
N GLY A 150 29.24 10.39 2.30
CA GLY A 150 28.05 9.94 1.57
C GLY A 150 26.77 9.89 2.41
N TRP A 151 25.72 9.26 1.88
CA TRP A 151 24.40 9.22 2.53
C TRP A 151 24.38 8.29 3.74
N LYS A 152 23.89 8.78 4.89
CA LYS A 152 23.81 8.06 6.16
C LYS A 152 22.38 8.06 6.73
N HIS A 153 21.93 6.93 7.28
CA HIS A 153 20.63 6.78 7.96
C HIS A 153 20.68 7.31 9.40
N VAL A 154 19.53 7.57 10.03
CA VAL A 154 19.40 8.25 11.34
C VAL A 154 19.37 7.29 12.56
N THR A 155 19.49 5.97 12.35
CA THR A 155 19.33 4.97 13.43
C THR A 155 20.28 5.16 14.62
N ASN A 156 19.76 5.15 15.85
CA ASN A 156 20.57 5.19 17.08
C ASN A 156 21.10 3.79 17.46
N THR A 157 22.16 3.34 16.78
CA THR A 157 22.92 2.15 17.18
C THR A 157 24.41 2.36 16.95
N GLU A 158 25.21 2.56 18.00
CA GLU A 158 26.67 2.73 17.89
C GLU A 158 27.43 1.44 17.48
N ARG A 159 26.73 0.31 17.27
CA ARG A 159 27.30 -0.96 16.81
C ARG A 159 26.34 -1.75 15.92
N GLY A 160 26.89 -2.32 14.84
CA GLY A 160 26.39 -3.58 14.26
C GLY A 160 25.15 -3.53 13.37
N GLN A 161 25.14 -2.72 12.31
CA GLN A 161 24.18 -2.85 11.21
C GLN A 161 24.87 -2.75 9.84
N ASP A 162 24.43 -3.55 8.86
CA ASP A 162 24.97 -3.63 7.49
C ASP A 162 24.70 -2.39 6.61
N ARG A 163 24.14 -1.32 7.17
CA ARG A 163 23.74 -0.11 6.44
C ARG A 163 24.44 1.11 7.02
N ALA A 164 24.95 1.96 6.14
CA ALA A 164 25.63 3.19 6.53
C ALA A 164 24.67 4.13 7.28
N HIS A 165 24.92 4.31 8.57
CA HIS A 165 24.18 5.17 9.51
C HIS A 165 25.07 6.32 9.99
N LEU A 166 24.44 7.32 10.61
CA LEU A 166 25.11 8.44 11.26
C LEU A 166 25.75 7.95 12.55
N THR A 167 26.94 8.47 12.82
CA THR A 167 27.68 8.29 14.07
C THR A 167 28.18 9.65 14.53
N LEU A 168 28.62 9.76 15.78
CA LEU A 168 29.25 10.98 16.31
C LEU A 168 30.57 11.36 15.58
N ASN A 169 31.08 10.48 14.71
CA ASN A 169 32.25 10.70 13.86
C ASN A 169 31.91 11.15 12.43
N ASP A 170 30.63 11.31 12.11
CA ASP A 170 30.16 11.81 10.80
C ASP A 170 29.87 13.30 10.86
N ARG A 171 30.06 13.97 9.72
CA ARG A 171 29.76 15.39 9.56
C ARG A 171 28.80 15.58 8.40
N VAL A 172 27.64 16.17 8.70
CA VAL A 172 26.57 16.41 7.74
C VAL A 172 26.97 17.57 6.81
N VAL A 173 26.44 17.56 5.58
CA VAL A 173 26.74 18.55 4.54
C VAL A 173 25.55 19.49 4.38
N GLY A 174 25.80 20.80 4.26
CA GLY A 174 24.76 21.80 4.04
C GLY A 174 25.23 23.23 4.33
N THR A 175 24.27 24.13 4.50
CA THR A 175 24.49 25.54 4.87
C THR A 175 24.64 25.73 6.39
N GLY A 176 24.12 24.79 7.18
CA GLY A 176 23.91 24.97 8.62
C GLY A 176 22.91 26.09 8.94
N ARG A 177 22.83 26.44 10.22
CA ARG A 177 21.90 27.44 10.78
C ARG A 177 22.16 28.89 10.35
N SER A 178 23.38 29.21 9.94
CA SER A 178 23.91 30.59 9.99
C SER A 178 24.20 31.24 8.65
N HIS A 179 23.70 30.70 7.54
CA HIS A 179 23.98 31.22 6.19
C HIS A 179 22.71 31.71 5.47
N PRO A 180 22.78 32.84 4.72
CA PRO A 180 21.74 33.22 3.78
C PRO A 180 21.61 32.15 2.69
N ALA A 181 20.45 32.13 2.03
CA ALA A 181 20.19 31.14 1.00
C ALA A 181 21.26 31.20 -0.11
N PRO A 182 21.85 30.04 -0.49
CA PRO A 182 22.97 30.01 -1.41
C PRO A 182 22.49 30.29 -2.84
N ASP A 183 23.21 31.16 -3.55
CA ASP A 183 22.91 31.44 -4.96
C ASP A 183 22.92 30.14 -5.79
N PRO A 184 21.93 29.91 -6.68
CA PRO A 184 21.90 28.72 -7.52
C PRO A 184 23.20 28.54 -8.33
N GLY A 185 23.82 27.36 -8.22
CA GLY A 185 25.15 27.08 -8.76
C GLY A 185 26.31 27.26 -7.76
N THR A 186 26.08 27.81 -6.58
CA THR A 186 27.07 27.82 -5.49
C THR A 186 27.44 26.40 -5.10
N LEU A 187 28.74 26.17 -4.87
CA LEU A 187 29.25 24.86 -4.47
C LEU A 187 28.77 24.50 -3.06
N VAL A 188 28.24 23.29 -2.89
CA VAL A 188 27.89 22.73 -1.59
C VAL A 188 29.19 22.39 -0.87
N LYS A 189 29.46 23.12 0.21
CA LYS A 189 30.65 22.95 1.05
C LYS A 189 30.29 22.25 2.36
N SER A 190 31.33 21.82 3.05
CA SER A 190 31.27 21.28 4.41
C SER A 190 32.12 22.16 5.34
N ASP A 191 31.95 23.48 5.25
CA ASP A 191 32.65 24.48 6.07
C ASP A 191 31.85 24.89 7.32
N ALA A 192 30.53 24.68 7.35
CA ALA A 192 29.73 24.79 8.56
C ALA A 192 30.07 23.69 9.61
N PRO A 193 30.04 24.00 10.92
CA PRO A 193 30.25 23.03 11.99
C PRO A 193 29.01 22.13 12.15
N LEU A 194 28.93 21.11 11.31
CA LEU A 194 27.80 20.17 11.21
C LEU A 194 28.21 18.76 11.66
N GLY A 195 29.13 18.66 12.62
CA GLY A 195 29.45 17.40 13.29
C GLY A 195 28.24 16.90 14.07
N VAL A 196 27.99 15.58 14.06
CA VAL A 196 26.88 14.99 14.83
C VAL A 196 27.26 14.93 16.32
N VAL A 197 26.46 15.58 17.17
CA VAL A 197 26.68 15.67 18.63
C VAL A 197 25.87 14.60 19.38
N SER A 198 24.62 14.37 18.98
CA SER A 198 23.79 13.29 19.53
C SER A 198 22.78 12.76 18.51
N ILE A 199 22.31 11.54 18.73
CA ILE A 199 21.24 10.86 17.98
C ILE A 199 20.36 10.16 19.02
N GLU A 200 19.24 10.78 19.40
CA GLU A 200 18.41 10.31 20.51
C GLU A 200 17.00 9.94 20.04
N PRO A 201 16.48 8.73 20.36
CA PRO A 201 15.09 8.40 20.09
C PRO A 201 14.18 9.24 21.00
N LEU A 202 13.19 9.93 20.43
CA LEU A 202 12.22 10.72 21.20
C LEU A 202 11.26 9.85 22.04
N GLY A 203 11.29 8.52 21.88
CA GLY A 203 10.51 7.57 22.66
C GLY A 203 9.02 7.53 22.35
N HIS A 204 8.55 8.27 21.34
CA HIS A 204 7.16 8.32 20.92
C HIS A 204 7.01 8.56 19.41
N GLU A 205 5.81 8.31 18.87
CA GLU A 205 5.51 8.56 17.45
C GLU A 205 4.93 9.95 17.20
N LEU A 206 5.51 10.65 16.22
CA LEU A 206 5.06 11.97 15.78
C LEU A 206 4.51 11.92 14.35
N PRO A 207 3.68 12.90 13.93
CA PRO A 207 3.41 13.16 12.53
C PRO A 207 4.71 13.57 11.82
N MET A 208 5.17 12.69 10.93
CA MET A 208 6.36 12.88 10.12
C MET A 208 5.94 13.08 8.66
N TYR A 209 6.62 13.97 7.97
CA TYR A 209 6.33 14.39 6.60
C TYR A 209 7.50 14.03 5.68
N ASP A 210 7.23 13.81 4.41
CA ASP A 210 8.25 13.87 3.37
C ASP A 210 7.78 14.78 2.25
N ILE A 211 8.75 15.34 1.54
CA ILE A 211 8.56 16.06 0.29
C ILE A 211 9.46 15.44 -0.75
N THR A 212 8.96 15.29 -1.97
CA THR A 212 9.85 14.96 -3.09
C THR A 212 10.10 16.23 -3.91
N THR A 213 11.30 16.35 -4.46
CA THR A 213 11.79 17.52 -5.21
C THR A 213 12.41 17.07 -6.53
N GLY A 214 12.58 18.00 -7.49
CA GLY A 214 13.16 17.68 -8.79
C GLY A 214 14.62 17.21 -8.74
N THR A 215 15.38 17.56 -7.71
CA THR A 215 16.82 17.23 -7.57
C THR A 215 17.11 15.91 -6.83
N GLY A 216 16.12 15.28 -6.20
CA GLY A 216 16.34 14.07 -5.37
C GLY A 216 16.83 14.34 -3.95
N ASP A 217 16.94 15.61 -3.55
CA ASP A 217 17.25 16.08 -2.20
C ASP A 217 16.76 17.52 -1.97
N PHE A 218 16.77 17.97 -0.72
CA PHE A 218 16.37 19.32 -0.30
C PHE A 218 17.13 19.77 0.94
N ILE A 219 17.15 21.08 1.22
CA ILE A 219 17.78 21.61 2.43
C ILE A 219 16.75 21.65 3.57
N ALA A 220 16.92 20.75 4.53
CA ALA A 220 16.11 20.63 5.74
C ALA A 220 16.92 21.12 6.95
N ASN A 221 16.44 22.15 7.64
CA ASN A 221 17.10 22.86 8.74
C ASN A 221 18.60 23.14 8.47
N GLY A 222 18.93 23.57 7.26
CA GLY A 222 20.30 23.85 6.85
C GLY A 222 21.16 22.65 6.42
N VAL A 223 20.65 21.41 6.44
CA VAL A 223 21.38 20.22 5.94
C VAL A 223 20.78 19.62 4.68
N VAL A 224 21.61 18.98 3.85
CA VAL A 224 21.18 18.24 2.66
C VAL A 224 20.47 16.94 3.10
N SER A 225 19.15 16.98 3.01
CA SER A 225 18.21 15.90 3.33
C SER A 225 17.84 15.13 2.08
N HIS A 226 17.89 13.80 2.16
CA HIS A 226 17.41 12.91 1.10
C HIS A 226 15.87 12.99 1.02
N ASN A 227 15.28 12.94 -0.18
CA ASN A 227 13.83 12.72 -0.35
C ASN A 227 13.52 11.28 -0.79
N CYS A 228 12.30 10.77 -0.64
CA CYS A 228 12.03 9.37 -0.95
C CYS A 228 12.29 8.97 -2.43
N PHE A 229 13.32 8.15 -2.65
CA PHE A 229 13.53 7.37 -3.87
C PHE A 229 13.67 5.86 -3.54
N ALA A 230 12.53 5.14 -3.48
CA ALA A 230 12.38 3.66 -3.40
C ALA A 230 10.99 3.25 -4.01
N ARG A 231 10.73 2.27 -4.91
CA ARG A 231 11.51 1.25 -5.67
C ARG A 231 11.56 -0.13 -4.91
N PRO A 232 10.87 -1.30 -5.25
CA PRO A 232 11.05 -2.19 -6.47
C PRO A 232 9.98 -3.35 -6.91
N THR A 233 9.96 -3.94 -8.17
CA THR A 233 9.53 -5.34 -8.67
C THR A 233 9.29 -5.63 -10.24
N HIS A 234 9.99 -5.05 -11.23
CA HIS A 234 9.67 -5.24 -12.69
C HIS A 234 10.24 -6.42 -13.59
N ASP A 235 11.23 -7.26 -13.22
CA ASP A 235 12.13 -8.04 -14.16
C ASP A 235 11.53 -8.65 -15.45
N TYR A 236 10.29 -9.14 -15.39
CA TYR A 236 9.61 -9.79 -16.51
C TYR A 236 9.09 -8.82 -17.60
N LEU A 237 9.32 -7.52 -17.45
CA LEU A 237 8.95 -6.46 -18.41
C LEU A 237 10.15 -5.78 -19.10
N GLY A 238 11.38 -6.28 -18.92
CA GLY A 238 12.61 -5.60 -19.38
C GLY A 238 13.02 -4.41 -18.51
N LEU A 239 12.31 -4.21 -17.41
CA LEU A 239 12.55 -3.24 -16.34
C LEU A 239 12.84 -4.06 -15.07
N ASN A 240 13.64 -3.60 -14.11
CA ASN A 240 14.30 -4.49 -13.12
C ASN A 240 13.36 -4.94 -11.97
N ILE A 241 13.45 -6.18 -11.40
CA ILE A 241 12.78 -6.54 -10.10
C ILE A 241 13.28 -5.74 -8.90
N GLY A 242 14.38 -5.03 -9.09
CA GLY A 242 14.55 -3.68 -8.60
C GLY A 242 13.47 -2.75 -9.15
N GLU A 243 13.88 -1.60 -9.63
CA GLU A 243 13.45 -0.43 -8.90
C GLU A 243 12.06 0.18 -9.23
N ASP A 244 11.21 -0.53 -9.97
CA ASP A 244 10.13 0.13 -10.70
C ASP A 244 8.69 -0.19 -10.23
N PHE A 245 8.38 -1.18 -9.40
CA PHE A 245 6.97 -1.58 -9.12
C PHE A 245 6.12 -0.59 -8.33
N ASP A 246 6.70 0.03 -7.29
CA ASP A 246 5.96 1.00 -6.46
C ASP A 246 5.89 2.38 -7.13
N ARG A 247 6.57 2.54 -8.28
CA ARG A 247 6.81 3.81 -8.97
C ARG A 247 6.25 3.80 -10.38
N ARG A 248 6.72 2.90 -11.24
CA ARG A 248 6.20 2.64 -12.59
C ARG A 248 4.88 1.89 -12.52
N ILE A 249 3.78 2.63 -12.53
CA ILE A 249 2.44 2.06 -12.61
C ILE A 249 2.03 2.02 -14.09
N VAL A 250 1.89 0.83 -14.67
CA VAL A 250 1.30 0.66 -16.00
C VAL A 250 -0.20 0.96 -15.90
N VAL A 251 -0.69 1.91 -16.68
CA VAL A 251 -2.09 2.37 -16.66
C VAL A 251 -2.76 2.03 -17.98
N LYS A 252 -3.80 1.20 -17.95
CA LYS A 252 -4.66 0.94 -19.10
C LYS A 252 -5.64 2.10 -19.28
N VAL A 253 -5.20 3.19 -19.92
CA VAL A 253 -5.99 4.43 -20.00
C VAL A 253 -7.34 4.27 -20.70
N ASN A 254 -7.46 3.33 -21.63
CA ASN A 254 -8.71 2.99 -22.30
C ASN A 254 -9.55 1.89 -21.60
N ALA A 255 -9.23 1.50 -20.36
CA ALA A 255 -9.86 0.38 -19.66
C ALA A 255 -11.40 0.51 -19.58
N VAL A 256 -11.92 1.71 -19.31
CA VAL A 256 -13.37 1.96 -19.17
C VAL A 256 -14.10 1.78 -20.52
N GLU A 257 -13.54 2.27 -21.62
CA GLU A 257 -14.11 2.01 -22.95
C GLU A 257 -14.05 0.53 -23.31
N ARG A 258 -12.95 -0.15 -22.97
CA ARG A 258 -12.77 -1.57 -23.32
C ARG A 258 -13.72 -2.46 -22.55
N VAL A 259 -13.91 -2.24 -21.25
CA VAL A 259 -14.89 -3.03 -20.48
C VAL A 259 -16.31 -2.82 -21.03
N ARG A 260 -16.71 -1.57 -21.34
CA ARG A 260 -18.03 -1.30 -21.95
C ARG A 260 -18.20 -2.03 -23.31
N ALA A 261 -17.18 -2.00 -24.17
CA ALA A 261 -17.21 -2.69 -25.45
C ALA A 261 -17.19 -4.22 -25.33
N GLU A 262 -16.49 -4.77 -24.34
CA GLU A 262 -16.41 -6.23 -24.10
C GLU A 262 -17.69 -6.77 -23.43
N LEU A 263 -18.32 -6.02 -22.52
CA LEU A 263 -19.62 -6.38 -21.92
C LEU A 263 -20.78 -6.31 -22.94
N ALA A 264 -20.67 -5.47 -23.98
CA ALA A 264 -21.64 -5.33 -25.05
C ALA A 264 -21.46 -6.35 -26.20
N ASP A 265 -20.43 -7.21 -26.15
CA ASP A 265 -20.25 -8.29 -27.12
C ASP A 265 -21.36 -9.34 -26.94
N ALA A 266 -22.05 -9.72 -28.02
CA ALA A 266 -23.16 -10.68 -27.96
C ALA A 266 -22.76 -12.09 -27.47
N ARG A 267 -21.46 -12.37 -27.31
CA ARG A 267 -20.91 -13.61 -26.73
C ARG A 267 -20.60 -13.49 -25.24
N TRP A 268 -20.79 -12.32 -24.64
CA TRP A 268 -20.71 -12.13 -23.20
C TRP A 268 -22.05 -12.52 -22.56
N HIS A 269 -22.02 -13.29 -21.48
CA HIS A 269 -23.20 -13.93 -20.90
C HIS A 269 -23.42 -13.57 -19.42
N GLY A 270 -22.79 -12.48 -18.95
CA GLY A 270 -22.93 -12.00 -17.57
C GLY A 270 -22.06 -12.77 -16.58
N GLU A 271 -20.92 -13.28 -17.02
CA GLU A 271 -20.02 -14.04 -16.17
C GLU A 271 -19.43 -13.17 -15.04
N PRO A 272 -19.31 -13.70 -13.80
CA PRO A 272 -18.74 -12.96 -12.69
C PRO A 272 -17.28 -12.55 -12.91
N ILE A 273 -17.00 -11.27 -12.68
CA ILE A 273 -15.67 -10.66 -12.86
C ILE A 273 -15.04 -10.34 -11.50
N ALA A 274 -13.81 -10.80 -11.26
CA ALA A 274 -13.05 -10.46 -10.05
C ALA A 274 -12.01 -9.35 -10.30
N MET A 275 -11.96 -8.38 -9.41
CA MET A 275 -10.97 -7.30 -9.33
C MET A 275 -10.11 -7.44 -8.07
N GLY A 276 -8.88 -6.95 -8.09
CA GLY A 276 -7.92 -7.15 -6.99
C GLY A 276 -7.15 -8.47 -7.05
N THR A 277 -7.10 -9.09 -8.23
CA THR A 277 -6.57 -10.45 -8.40
C THR A 277 -5.08 -10.51 -8.71
N ASN A 278 -4.51 -9.42 -9.24
CA ASN A 278 -3.07 -9.28 -9.53
C ASN A 278 -2.49 -7.97 -8.95
N THR A 279 -3.28 -6.90 -8.93
CA THR A 279 -2.94 -5.62 -8.31
C THR A 279 -4.18 -5.06 -7.62
N ASP A 280 -3.98 -4.30 -6.56
CA ASP A 280 -5.08 -3.58 -5.90
C ASP A 280 -5.74 -2.62 -6.91
N PRO A 281 -7.10 -2.61 -7.03
CA PRO A 281 -7.79 -1.70 -7.94
C PRO A 281 -7.90 -0.28 -7.38
N TYR A 282 -7.77 -0.11 -6.05
CA TYR A 282 -7.95 1.16 -5.34
C TYR A 282 -6.61 1.73 -4.85
N GLN A 283 -5.65 1.81 -5.75
CA GLN A 283 -4.34 2.43 -5.47
C GLN A 283 -4.45 3.95 -5.38
N ARG A 284 -3.38 4.59 -4.88
CA ARG A 284 -3.20 6.07 -4.94
C ARG A 284 -3.56 6.63 -6.33
N ALA A 285 -3.18 5.92 -7.39
CA ALA A 285 -3.46 6.27 -8.80
C ALA A 285 -4.94 6.56 -9.12
N GLU A 286 -5.91 5.99 -8.40
CA GLU A 286 -7.34 6.28 -8.60
C GLU A 286 -7.68 7.76 -8.33
N GLY A 287 -6.89 8.47 -7.51
CA GLY A 287 -7.03 9.91 -7.32
C GLY A 287 -6.93 10.72 -8.62
N LYS A 288 -6.16 10.23 -9.60
CA LYS A 288 -6.04 10.82 -10.94
C LYS A 288 -6.99 10.21 -11.95
N TYR A 289 -6.96 8.89 -12.10
CA TYR A 289 -7.55 8.24 -13.27
C TYR A 289 -8.99 7.75 -13.08
N ARG A 290 -9.39 7.43 -11.83
CA ARG A 290 -10.73 6.91 -11.49
C ARG A 290 -11.18 5.75 -12.39
N LEU A 291 -10.25 4.88 -12.80
CA LEU A 291 -10.54 3.78 -13.73
C LEU A 291 -11.38 2.72 -13.04
N THR A 292 -11.11 2.42 -11.78
CA THR A 292 -11.89 1.44 -11.01
C THR A 292 -13.33 1.93 -10.85
N ARG A 293 -13.55 3.22 -10.53
CA ARG A 293 -14.89 3.83 -10.56
C ARG A 293 -15.58 3.66 -11.92
N GLY A 294 -14.91 4.06 -13.01
CA GLY A 294 -15.48 3.91 -14.36
C GLY A 294 -15.76 2.45 -14.79
N ILE A 295 -14.98 1.49 -14.28
CA ILE A 295 -15.19 0.05 -14.47
C ILE A 295 -16.39 -0.43 -13.64
N VAL A 296 -16.50 -0.04 -12.37
CA VAL A 296 -17.67 -0.30 -11.52
C VAL A 296 -18.93 0.26 -12.17
N ASP A 297 -18.87 1.49 -12.69
CA ASP A 297 -19.99 2.11 -13.42
C ASP A 297 -20.43 1.27 -14.62
N ALA A 298 -19.50 0.79 -15.44
CA ALA A 298 -19.80 -0.06 -16.60
C ALA A 298 -20.38 -1.43 -16.20
N LEU A 299 -19.89 -2.04 -15.11
CA LEU A 299 -20.40 -3.32 -14.60
C LEU A 299 -21.82 -3.19 -14.03
N VAL A 300 -22.09 -2.09 -13.31
CA VAL A 300 -23.42 -1.78 -12.75
C VAL A 300 -24.42 -1.41 -13.86
N GLU A 301 -23.99 -0.66 -14.88
CA GLU A 301 -24.83 -0.36 -16.05
C GLU A 301 -25.24 -1.62 -16.83
N ALA A 302 -24.37 -2.64 -16.88
CA ALA A 302 -24.59 -3.91 -17.58
C ALA A 302 -25.22 -5.01 -16.70
N ASP A 303 -25.58 -4.71 -15.44
CA ASP A 303 -26.04 -5.69 -14.44
C ASP A 303 -25.11 -6.91 -14.25
N ASN A 304 -23.81 -6.74 -14.55
CA ASN A 304 -22.84 -7.82 -14.52
C ASN A 304 -22.39 -8.14 -13.08
N PRO A 305 -22.43 -9.39 -12.61
CA PRO A 305 -21.89 -9.74 -11.30
C PRO A 305 -20.40 -9.44 -11.18
N PHE A 306 -19.94 -8.90 -10.04
CA PHE A 306 -18.51 -8.65 -9.82
C PHE A 306 -18.08 -8.69 -8.36
N SER A 307 -16.81 -9.04 -8.15
CA SER A 307 -16.17 -8.98 -6.85
C SER A 307 -14.93 -8.07 -6.83
N ILE A 308 -14.65 -7.50 -5.66
CA ILE A 308 -13.50 -6.62 -5.40
C ILE A 308 -12.76 -7.13 -4.17
N LEU A 309 -11.46 -7.41 -4.33
CA LEU A 309 -10.52 -7.53 -3.22
C LEU A 309 -9.61 -6.30 -3.17
N THR A 310 -9.42 -5.70 -2.00
CA THR A 310 -8.54 -4.53 -1.82
C THR A 310 -7.97 -4.45 -0.40
N LYS A 311 -6.87 -3.72 -0.20
CA LYS A 311 -6.39 -3.24 1.10
C LYS A 311 -6.76 -1.77 1.35
N SER A 312 -7.32 -1.09 0.35
CA SER A 312 -7.53 0.35 0.35
C SER A 312 -8.92 0.74 0.84
N THR A 313 -9.00 1.82 1.61
CA THR A 313 -10.26 2.45 2.04
C THR A 313 -10.87 3.35 0.95
N LEU A 314 -10.17 3.59 -0.17
CA LEU A 314 -10.70 4.36 -1.30
C LEU A 314 -11.93 3.70 -1.95
N VAL A 315 -12.17 2.40 -1.73
CA VAL A 315 -13.41 1.71 -2.09
C VAL A 315 -14.67 2.39 -1.54
N LEU A 316 -14.56 3.10 -0.41
CA LEU A 316 -15.66 3.87 0.17
C LEU A 316 -16.03 5.12 -0.65
N GLY A 317 -15.16 5.56 -1.57
CA GLY A 317 -15.49 6.59 -2.55
C GLY A 317 -16.49 6.12 -3.60
N ASP A 318 -16.60 4.81 -3.81
CA ASP A 318 -17.51 4.18 -4.78
C ASP A 318 -18.72 3.50 -4.13
N LEU A 319 -18.95 3.77 -2.84
CA LEU A 319 -20.02 3.19 -2.03
C LEU A 319 -21.41 3.39 -2.65
N ASP A 320 -21.65 4.54 -3.29
CA ASP A 320 -22.92 4.87 -3.96
C ASP A 320 -23.23 3.92 -5.14
N ARG A 321 -22.20 3.59 -5.93
CA ARG A 321 -22.33 2.70 -7.10
C ARG A 321 -22.25 1.24 -6.73
N LEU A 322 -21.44 0.90 -5.74
CA LEU A 322 -21.42 -0.46 -5.17
C LEU A 322 -22.77 -0.82 -4.54
N ALA A 323 -23.42 0.12 -3.84
CA ALA A 323 -24.76 -0.09 -3.28
C ALA A 323 -25.85 -0.18 -4.37
N GLU A 324 -25.75 0.60 -5.45
CA GLU A 324 -26.63 0.46 -6.61
C GLU A 324 -26.43 -0.88 -7.34
N GLY A 325 -25.17 -1.29 -7.55
CA GLY A 325 -24.83 -2.59 -8.09
C GLY A 325 -25.39 -3.74 -7.25
N ALA A 326 -25.19 -3.70 -5.94
CA ALA A 326 -25.67 -4.71 -5.00
C ALA A 326 -27.21 -4.85 -4.95
N ARG A 327 -27.97 -3.83 -5.38
CA ARG A 327 -29.44 -3.92 -5.55
C ARG A 327 -29.86 -4.59 -6.85
N ARG A 328 -29.00 -4.57 -7.87
CA ARG A 328 -29.32 -4.98 -9.25
C ARG A 328 -28.75 -6.34 -9.62
N THR A 329 -27.53 -6.64 -9.15
CA THR A 329 -26.76 -7.84 -9.48
C THR A 329 -25.92 -8.29 -8.28
N SER A 330 -25.27 -9.45 -8.39
CA SER A 330 -24.43 -9.97 -7.31
C SER A 330 -23.10 -9.21 -7.23
N VAL A 331 -22.96 -8.37 -6.20
CA VAL A 331 -21.75 -7.60 -5.89
C VAL A 331 -21.18 -8.07 -4.55
N ARG A 332 -19.87 -8.33 -4.50
CA ARG A 332 -19.16 -8.73 -3.28
C ARG A 332 -17.86 -7.95 -3.12
N THR A 333 -17.64 -7.39 -1.94
CA THR A 333 -16.38 -6.74 -1.57
C THR A 333 -15.66 -7.56 -0.51
N ASN A 334 -14.33 -7.49 -0.49
CA ASN A 334 -13.49 -8.08 0.53
C ASN A 334 -12.33 -7.13 0.83
N LEU A 335 -12.07 -6.88 2.11
CA LEU A 335 -10.88 -6.18 2.57
C LEU A 335 -9.83 -7.19 3.01
N SER A 336 -8.59 -7.03 2.55
CA SER A 336 -7.45 -7.81 3.05
C SER A 336 -6.95 -7.20 4.36
N ILE A 337 -6.97 -7.98 5.46
CA ILE A 337 -6.54 -7.56 6.81
C ILE A 337 -5.70 -8.68 7.41
N GLY A 338 -4.39 -8.72 7.11
CA GLY A 338 -3.50 -9.82 7.52
C GLY A 338 -3.09 -9.82 8.99
N THR A 339 -3.28 -8.70 9.71
CA THR A 339 -3.00 -8.54 11.15
C THR A 339 -3.69 -7.28 11.69
N LEU A 340 -3.95 -7.24 13.01
CA LEU A 340 -4.20 -6.00 13.77
C LEU A 340 -2.98 -5.56 14.58
N ASP A 341 -1.90 -6.35 14.60
CA ASP A 341 -0.64 -5.99 15.22
C ASP A 341 0.00 -4.82 14.46
N GLU A 342 0.09 -3.68 15.13
CA GLU A 342 0.53 -2.43 14.53
C GLU A 342 2.03 -2.45 14.19
N SER A 343 2.85 -3.26 14.89
CA SER A 343 4.27 -3.40 14.61
C SER A 343 4.49 -4.21 13.32
N VAL A 344 3.77 -5.33 13.19
CA VAL A 344 3.83 -6.21 12.02
C VAL A 344 3.22 -5.54 10.79
N TRP A 345 2.13 -4.79 10.95
CA TRP A 345 1.55 -4.00 9.86
C TRP A 345 2.54 -2.91 9.36
N ARG A 346 3.12 -2.12 10.28
CA ARG A 346 4.09 -1.06 9.93
C ARG A 346 5.30 -1.60 9.16
N THR A 347 5.80 -2.79 9.48
CA THR A 347 6.99 -3.34 8.83
C THR A 347 6.66 -4.07 7.52
N SER A 348 5.49 -4.71 7.40
CA SER A 348 5.16 -5.58 6.26
C SER A 348 4.31 -4.93 5.14
N GLU A 349 3.46 -3.95 5.44
CA GLU A 349 2.61 -3.28 4.43
C GLU A 349 2.35 -1.77 4.71
N PRO A 350 3.39 -0.95 5.01
CA PRO A 350 3.27 0.40 5.58
C PRO A 350 2.48 1.43 4.77
N GLY A 351 2.40 1.33 3.45
CA GLY A 351 1.65 2.29 2.63
C GLY A 351 0.16 1.95 2.47
N THR A 352 -0.30 0.85 3.07
CA THR A 352 -1.74 0.52 3.13
C THR A 352 -2.43 1.32 4.24
N PRO A 353 -3.76 1.55 4.18
CA PRO A 353 -4.50 2.06 5.32
C PRO A 353 -4.35 1.17 6.56
N HIS A 354 -4.33 1.82 7.74
CA HIS A 354 -4.18 1.14 9.02
C HIS A 354 -5.24 0.02 9.19
N PRO A 355 -4.91 -1.16 9.76
CA PRO A 355 -5.82 -2.31 9.80
C PRO A 355 -7.20 -1.99 10.40
N ARG A 356 -7.26 -1.20 11.48
CA ARG A 356 -8.54 -0.77 12.07
C ARG A 356 -9.37 0.16 11.16
N GLN A 357 -8.74 0.92 10.25
CA GLN A 357 -9.45 1.70 9.23
C GLN A 357 -10.04 0.78 8.14
N ARG A 358 -9.37 -0.33 7.81
CA ARG A 358 -9.94 -1.38 6.93
C ARG A 358 -11.13 -2.08 7.61
N VAL A 359 -11.04 -2.40 8.89
CA VAL A 359 -12.19 -2.91 9.68
C VAL A 359 -13.36 -1.92 9.65
N ALA A 360 -13.12 -0.63 9.88
CA ALA A 360 -14.16 0.40 9.79
C ALA A 360 -14.76 0.54 8.38
N ALA A 361 -13.97 0.29 7.32
CA ALA A 361 -14.48 0.25 5.95
C ALA A 361 -15.41 -0.95 5.69
N VAL A 362 -15.11 -2.12 6.28
CA VAL A 362 -15.98 -3.31 6.22
C VAL A 362 -17.35 -3.00 6.84
N ALA A 363 -17.38 -2.39 8.02
CA ALA A 363 -18.63 -1.97 8.67
C ALA A 363 -19.45 -1.04 7.76
N ARG A 364 -18.82 0.04 7.26
CA ARG A 364 -19.48 1.03 6.39
C ARG A 364 -20.01 0.47 5.07
N LEU A 365 -19.33 -0.53 4.49
CA LEU A 365 -19.81 -1.23 3.28
C LEU A 365 -21.07 -2.05 3.61
N ASN A 366 -21.03 -2.86 4.68
CA ASN A 366 -22.16 -3.68 5.10
C ASN A 366 -23.37 -2.84 5.53
N GLU A 367 -23.16 -1.75 6.28
CA GLU A 367 -24.19 -0.77 6.67
C GLU A 367 -24.90 -0.16 5.45
N ALA A 368 -24.18 0.09 4.35
CA ALA A 368 -24.73 0.59 3.10
C ALA A 368 -25.41 -0.49 2.24
N GLY A 369 -25.46 -1.74 2.70
CA GLY A 369 -26.01 -2.88 1.96
C GLY A 369 -25.09 -3.43 0.88
N VAL A 370 -23.78 -3.15 0.93
CA VAL A 370 -22.76 -3.75 0.06
C VAL A 370 -22.11 -4.92 0.80
N PRO A 371 -22.33 -6.19 0.41
CA PRO A 371 -21.77 -7.33 1.13
C PRO A 371 -20.23 -7.27 1.16
N CYS A 372 -19.66 -7.06 2.34
CA CYS A 372 -18.23 -6.95 2.56
C CYS A 372 -17.72 -8.02 3.53
N GLY A 373 -16.81 -8.86 3.04
CA GLY A 373 -16.05 -9.80 3.86
C GLY A 373 -14.65 -9.30 4.18
N VAL A 374 -13.91 -10.16 4.87
CA VAL A 374 -12.48 -10.00 5.13
C VAL A 374 -11.74 -11.25 4.68
N LEU A 375 -10.60 -11.01 4.02
CA LEU A 375 -9.57 -12.00 3.78
C LEU A 375 -8.38 -11.70 4.70
N ILE A 376 -8.18 -12.52 5.73
CA ILE A 376 -7.02 -12.47 6.61
C ILE A 376 -5.81 -12.98 5.81
N ALA A 377 -5.17 -12.09 5.07
CA ALA A 377 -4.04 -12.41 4.21
C ALA A 377 -3.12 -11.20 3.93
N PRO A 378 -1.81 -11.43 3.80
CA PRO A 378 -1.12 -12.70 4.11
C PRO A 378 -1.06 -12.91 5.64
N VAL A 379 -1.35 -14.12 6.11
CA VAL A 379 -0.92 -14.54 7.45
C VAL A 379 0.57 -14.87 7.38
N LEU A 380 1.36 -14.18 8.19
CA LEU A 380 2.82 -14.23 8.20
C LEU A 380 3.31 -15.20 9.29
N PRO A 381 3.96 -16.33 8.95
CA PRO A 381 4.43 -17.29 9.95
C PRO A 381 5.36 -16.68 11.00
N GLY A 382 5.08 -16.91 12.28
CA GLY A 382 5.84 -16.33 13.41
C GLY A 382 5.66 -14.82 13.62
N LEU A 383 4.77 -14.16 12.87
CA LEU A 383 4.52 -12.71 12.95
C LEU A 383 3.03 -12.36 13.11
N SER A 384 2.13 -13.04 12.39
CA SER A 384 0.67 -12.83 12.52
C SER A 384 -0.15 -14.13 12.54
N ASP A 385 0.49 -15.27 12.82
CA ASP A 385 -0.14 -16.59 12.92
C ASP A 385 -0.39 -17.07 14.36
N HIS A 386 -0.08 -16.27 15.38
CA HIS A 386 -0.40 -16.62 16.77
C HIS A 386 -1.93 -16.64 16.98
N PRO A 387 -2.50 -17.61 17.73
CA PRO A 387 -3.94 -17.69 17.97
C PRO A 387 -4.57 -16.37 18.43
N ASP A 388 -3.96 -15.69 19.40
CA ASP A 388 -4.47 -14.44 19.97
C ASP A 388 -4.45 -13.28 18.97
N GLN A 389 -3.46 -13.23 18.06
CA GLN A 389 -3.40 -12.23 17.00
C GLN A 389 -4.49 -12.46 15.95
N LEU A 390 -4.71 -13.73 15.58
CA LEU A 390 -5.80 -14.13 14.68
C LEU A 390 -7.17 -13.91 15.32
N GLU A 391 -7.29 -14.15 16.64
CA GLU A 391 -8.51 -13.90 17.41
C GLU A 391 -8.87 -12.41 17.37
N ALA A 392 -7.94 -11.51 17.69
CA ALA A 392 -8.17 -10.07 17.62
C ALA A 392 -8.62 -9.60 16.23
N VAL A 393 -8.05 -10.15 15.14
CA VAL A 393 -8.52 -9.85 13.77
C VAL A 393 -9.95 -10.36 13.57
N VAL A 394 -10.22 -11.63 13.93
CA VAL A 394 -11.52 -12.27 13.72
C VAL A 394 -12.63 -11.57 14.51
N GLU A 395 -12.39 -11.21 15.77
CA GLU A 395 -13.34 -10.46 16.60
C GLU A 395 -13.72 -9.13 15.95
N ALA A 396 -12.73 -8.31 15.59
CA ALA A 396 -12.97 -7.02 14.96
C ALA A 396 -13.73 -7.15 13.62
N CYS A 397 -13.49 -8.23 12.86
CA CYS A 397 -14.23 -8.50 11.62
C CYS A 397 -15.69 -8.92 11.87
N VAL A 398 -15.93 -9.74 12.91
CA VAL A 398 -17.28 -10.16 13.33
C VAL A 398 -18.06 -8.99 13.93
N GLU A 399 -17.41 -8.10 14.68
CA GLU A 399 -17.99 -6.85 15.18
C GLU A 399 -18.37 -5.89 14.05
N ALA A 400 -17.50 -5.74 13.05
CA ALA A 400 -17.76 -4.97 11.81
C ALA A 400 -18.78 -5.62 10.85
N GLY A 401 -19.46 -6.70 11.27
CA GLY A 401 -20.52 -7.34 10.50
C GLY A 401 -20.07 -7.98 9.18
N ALA A 402 -18.80 -8.40 9.08
CA ALA A 402 -18.28 -9.00 7.86
C ALA A 402 -19.12 -10.20 7.39
N VAL A 403 -19.43 -10.31 6.09
CA VAL A 403 -20.23 -11.44 5.55
C VAL A 403 -19.40 -12.71 5.29
N SER A 404 -18.08 -12.58 5.30
CA SER A 404 -17.12 -13.69 5.33
C SER A 404 -15.86 -13.30 6.08
N VAL A 405 -15.23 -14.29 6.73
CA VAL A 405 -13.92 -14.16 7.36
C VAL A 405 -13.10 -15.37 6.95
N SER A 406 -12.32 -15.22 5.88
CA SER A 406 -11.47 -16.26 5.31
C SER A 406 -9.99 -15.96 5.55
N THR A 407 -9.10 -16.91 5.31
CA THR A 407 -7.66 -16.75 5.60
C THR A 407 -6.79 -17.39 4.53
N ASN A 408 -5.67 -16.74 4.21
CA ASN A 408 -4.61 -17.29 3.36
C ASN A 408 -3.24 -16.99 3.98
N ALA A 409 -2.43 -18.03 4.10
CA ALA A 409 -1.02 -17.89 4.48
C ALA A 409 -0.21 -17.17 3.39
N LEU A 410 0.91 -16.58 3.80
CA LEU A 410 1.87 -15.97 2.88
C LEU A 410 2.32 -16.93 1.76
N HIS A 411 2.40 -16.38 0.55
CA HIS A 411 2.83 -17.05 -0.67
C HIS A 411 4.13 -16.37 -1.19
N LEU A 412 5.26 -17.08 -1.13
CA LEU A 412 6.58 -16.59 -1.51
C LEU A 412 7.06 -17.23 -2.82
N ARG A 413 6.64 -16.67 -3.96
CA ARG A 413 7.14 -17.06 -5.29
C ARG A 413 8.65 -16.79 -5.44
N PRO A 414 9.36 -17.50 -6.34
CA PRO A 414 10.69 -17.10 -6.79
C PRO A 414 10.73 -15.62 -7.19
N GLY A 415 11.87 -14.94 -6.94
CA GLY A 415 12.01 -13.48 -7.09
C GLY A 415 11.52 -12.75 -5.84
N VAL A 416 10.21 -12.85 -5.54
CA VAL A 416 9.61 -12.24 -4.34
C VAL A 416 10.23 -12.81 -3.05
N ARG A 417 10.52 -14.11 -3.03
CA ARG A 417 11.12 -14.80 -1.87
C ARG A 417 12.48 -14.21 -1.48
N GLN A 418 13.34 -13.87 -2.44
CA GLN A 418 14.65 -13.29 -2.16
C GLN A 418 14.50 -11.90 -1.50
N HIS A 419 13.63 -11.06 -2.05
CA HIS A 419 13.34 -9.74 -1.49
C HIS A 419 12.73 -9.84 -0.08
N TYR A 420 11.74 -10.72 0.11
CA TYR A 420 11.12 -10.94 1.41
C TYR A 420 12.13 -11.48 2.44
N LEU A 421 13.01 -12.42 2.07
CA LEU A 421 14.03 -12.93 2.99
C LEU A 421 15.06 -11.85 3.36
N ALA A 422 15.44 -10.95 2.46
CA ALA A 422 16.32 -9.82 2.79
C ALA A 422 15.66 -8.78 3.71
N TRP A 423 14.36 -8.54 3.56
CA TRP A 423 13.57 -7.75 4.53
C TRP A 423 13.48 -8.47 5.89
N LEU A 424 13.23 -9.78 5.88
CA LEU A 424 13.10 -10.60 7.08
C LEU A 424 14.44 -10.68 7.85
N GLU A 425 15.57 -10.76 7.15
CA GLU A 425 16.91 -10.72 7.72
C GLU A 425 17.22 -9.38 8.39
N GLN A 426 16.77 -8.26 7.80
CA GLN A 426 16.92 -6.93 8.39
C GLN A 426 15.97 -6.65 9.56
N THR A 427 14.78 -7.25 9.58
CA THR A 427 13.70 -6.86 10.51
C THR A 427 13.41 -7.89 11.60
N TYR A 428 13.54 -9.18 11.27
CA TYR A 428 13.20 -10.32 12.12
C TYR A 428 14.19 -11.50 11.88
N PRO A 429 15.50 -11.31 12.13
CA PRO A 429 16.55 -12.26 11.73
C PRO A 429 16.30 -13.70 12.25
N ASP A 430 15.78 -13.85 13.47
CA ASP A 430 15.46 -15.14 14.09
C ASP A 430 14.44 -15.98 13.29
N LEU A 431 13.64 -15.34 12.44
CA LEU A 431 12.65 -16.01 11.59
C LEU A 431 13.21 -16.43 10.23
N VAL A 432 14.34 -15.90 9.76
CA VAL A 432 14.92 -16.23 8.44
C VAL A 432 15.03 -17.73 8.25
N ASP A 433 15.57 -18.41 9.26
CA ASP A 433 15.80 -19.84 9.31
C ASP A 433 14.49 -20.65 9.20
N VAL A 434 13.41 -20.17 9.83
CA VAL A 434 12.06 -20.76 9.77
C VAL A 434 11.48 -20.63 8.36
N TYR A 435 11.58 -19.46 7.75
CA TYR A 435 11.07 -19.22 6.39
C TYR A 435 11.88 -19.94 5.33
N GLN A 436 13.21 -19.96 5.46
CA GLN A 436 14.09 -20.73 4.56
C GLN A 436 13.73 -22.21 4.55
N ARG A 437 13.42 -22.81 5.73
CA ARG A 437 12.94 -24.19 5.85
C ARG A 437 11.53 -24.38 5.29
N ARG A 438 10.54 -23.60 5.73
CA ARG A 438 9.12 -23.78 5.36
C ARG A 438 8.87 -23.57 3.87
N TYR A 439 9.50 -22.57 3.25
CA TYR A 439 9.35 -22.24 1.83
C TYR A 439 10.43 -22.88 0.93
N ARG A 440 11.21 -23.86 1.43
CA ARG A 440 12.35 -24.43 0.67
C ARG A 440 11.95 -25.04 -0.67
N ARG A 441 10.83 -25.77 -0.70
CA ARG A 441 10.40 -26.63 -1.82
C ARG A 441 9.16 -26.11 -2.57
N SER A 442 8.50 -25.10 -2.04
CA SER A 442 7.25 -24.57 -2.59
C SER A 442 7.11 -23.10 -2.21
N ALA A 443 6.46 -22.33 -3.07
CA ALA A 443 6.06 -20.97 -2.78
C ALA A 443 4.95 -20.90 -1.72
N TYR A 444 4.22 -21.99 -1.50
CA TYR A 444 3.15 -22.12 -0.51
C TYR A 444 3.63 -22.85 0.75
N LEU A 445 3.03 -22.52 1.91
CA LEU A 445 3.08 -23.41 3.08
C LEU A 445 2.49 -24.79 2.78
N PRO A 446 2.86 -25.84 3.52
CA PRO A 446 2.24 -27.15 3.42
C PRO A 446 0.71 -27.07 3.55
N SER A 447 -0.02 -27.90 2.79
CA SER A 447 -1.49 -27.89 2.81
C SER A 447 -2.09 -28.35 4.15
N ALA A 448 -1.29 -28.97 5.03
CA ALA A 448 -1.69 -29.25 6.41
C ALA A 448 -1.76 -27.96 7.22
N ASP A 449 -0.69 -27.16 7.23
CA ASP A 449 -0.60 -25.85 7.89
C ASP A 449 -1.71 -24.91 7.41
N GLN A 450 -1.98 -24.87 6.10
CA GLN A 450 -3.07 -24.06 5.54
C GLN A 450 -4.45 -24.50 6.07
N ARG A 451 -4.74 -25.81 6.11
CA ARG A 451 -6.00 -26.33 6.68
C ARG A 451 -6.12 -26.07 8.18
N GLN A 452 -5.02 -26.16 8.92
CA GLN A 452 -4.99 -25.84 10.35
C GLN A 452 -5.31 -24.37 10.59
N LEU A 453 -4.75 -23.46 9.79
CA LEU A 453 -5.03 -22.03 9.84
C LEU A 453 -6.52 -21.73 9.52
N SER A 454 -7.08 -22.31 8.47
CA SER A 454 -8.51 -22.17 8.15
C SER A 454 -9.42 -22.73 9.25
N ALA A 455 -9.06 -23.88 9.84
CA ALA A 455 -9.81 -24.49 10.95
C ALA A 455 -9.69 -23.70 12.26
N LEU A 456 -8.57 -23.02 12.50
CA LEU A 456 -8.40 -22.09 13.62
C LEU A 456 -9.32 -20.87 13.45
N VAL A 457 -9.26 -20.19 12.30
CA VAL A 457 -10.12 -19.04 12.00
C VAL A 457 -11.61 -19.41 12.07
N ALA A 458 -12.00 -20.59 11.59
CA ALA A 458 -13.38 -21.06 11.70
C ALA A 458 -13.86 -21.23 13.16
N ARG A 459 -13.01 -21.74 14.06
CA ARG A 459 -13.31 -21.84 15.50
C ARG A 459 -13.32 -20.48 16.20
N LEU A 460 -12.43 -19.56 15.80
CA LEU A 460 -12.39 -18.20 16.35
C LEU A 460 -13.65 -17.42 15.98
N VAL A 461 -14.19 -17.60 14.76
CA VAL A 461 -15.49 -17.04 14.37
C VAL A 461 -16.61 -17.53 15.28
N ASP A 462 -16.66 -18.85 15.57
CA ASP A 462 -17.67 -19.43 16.46
C ASP A 462 -17.53 -18.92 17.91
N ALA A 463 -16.30 -18.77 18.39
CA ALA A 463 -16.02 -18.19 19.72
C ALA A 463 -16.45 -16.71 19.81
N ALA A 464 -16.11 -15.89 18.80
CA ALA A 464 -16.47 -14.47 18.76
C ALA A 464 -18.00 -14.27 18.73
N LEU A 465 -18.74 -15.04 17.92
CA LEU A 465 -20.20 -15.02 17.90
C LEU A 465 -20.80 -15.42 19.25
N THR A 466 -20.22 -16.43 19.90
CA THR A 466 -20.65 -16.88 21.24
C THR A 466 -20.43 -15.77 22.28
N ARG A 467 -19.28 -15.10 22.28
CA ARG A 467 -18.99 -13.96 23.17
C ARG A 467 -19.93 -12.77 22.96
N ARG A 468 -20.36 -12.52 21.71
CA ARG A 468 -21.33 -11.46 21.38
C ARG A 468 -22.78 -11.81 21.71
N GLY A 469 -23.08 -13.03 22.16
CA GLY A 469 -24.45 -13.49 22.42
C GLY A 469 -25.24 -13.87 21.17
N GLY A 470 -24.57 -14.09 20.02
CA GLY A 470 -25.18 -14.47 18.75
C GLY A 470 -24.82 -13.56 17.59
N GLY A 471 -25.57 -13.70 16.49
CA GLY A 471 -25.41 -12.95 15.24
C GLY A 471 -25.34 -13.85 14.00
N THR A 472 -25.42 -13.26 12.81
CA THR A 472 -25.25 -13.99 11.55
C THR A 472 -23.82 -14.49 11.41
N ARG A 473 -23.62 -15.80 11.33
CA ARG A 473 -22.29 -16.40 11.15
C ARG A 473 -21.70 -16.05 9.78
N PRO A 474 -20.52 -15.40 9.69
CA PRO A 474 -19.84 -15.20 8.41
C PRO A 474 -19.41 -16.53 7.78
N SER A 475 -19.38 -16.57 6.45
CA SER A 475 -18.74 -17.67 5.72
C SER A 475 -17.24 -17.69 6.00
N THR A 476 -16.68 -18.86 6.33
CA THR A 476 -15.23 -19.03 6.57
C THR A 476 -14.44 -19.28 5.27
N THR A 477 -15.15 -19.44 4.16
CA THR A 477 -14.62 -19.43 2.79
C THR A 477 -15.09 -18.18 2.06
N ASP A 478 -14.28 -17.65 1.14
CA ASP A 478 -14.77 -16.61 0.24
C ASP A 478 -15.71 -17.23 -0.80
N ARG A 479 -16.90 -16.65 -0.97
CA ARG A 479 -17.97 -17.22 -1.77
C ARG A 479 -17.82 -16.81 -3.23
N VAL A 480 -17.79 -17.82 -4.10
CA VAL A 480 -17.86 -17.64 -5.55
C VAL A 480 -19.19 -17.02 -5.93
N LEU A 481 -19.15 -15.89 -6.62
CA LEU A 481 -20.31 -15.33 -7.30
C LEU A 481 -20.68 -16.24 -8.47
N THR A 482 -21.97 -16.50 -8.68
CA THR A 482 -22.44 -17.33 -9.81
C THR A 482 -23.21 -16.49 -10.85
N PRO A 483 -23.15 -16.83 -12.16
CA PRO A 483 -23.92 -16.12 -13.18
C PRO A 483 -25.43 -16.19 -12.88
N GLY A 484 -26.13 -15.07 -13.01
CA GLY A 484 -27.58 -14.98 -12.77
C GLY A 484 -28.02 -15.03 -11.29
N GLU A 485 -27.09 -15.04 -10.35
CA GLU A 485 -27.37 -14.97 -8.91
C GLU A 485 -27.98 -13.58 -8.58
N ARG A 486 -29.24 -13.56 -8.17
CA ARG A 486 -29.89 -12.33 -7.69
C ARG A 486 -29.36 -11.96 -6.31
N PRO A 487 -29.35 -10.66 -5.94
CA PRO A 487 -29.07 -10.25 -4.58
C PRO A 487 -29.91 -11.05 -3.57
N ALA A 488 -29.28 -11.54 -2.51
CA ALA A 488 -30.03 -12.07 -1.38
C ALA A 488 -30.92 -10.93 -0.84
N PRO A 489 -32.21 -11.17 -0.55
CA PRO A 489 -33.05 -10.13 0.01
C PRO A 489 -32.45 -9.68 1.34
N ASN A 490 -32.07 -8.39 1.43
CA ASN A 490 -31.83 -7.76 2.72
C ASN A 490 -33.09 -8.00 3.55
N ARG A 491 -32.98 -8.86 4.58
CA ARG A 491 -33.96 -8.90 5.66
C ARG A 491 -33.60 -7.74 6.59
N PRO A 492 -34.34 -6.61 6.59
CA PRO A 492 -34.44 -5.87 7.83
C PRO A 492 -35.03 -6.82 8.87
N GLU A 493 -34.42 -6.91 10.03
CA GLU A 493 -35.11 -7.47 11.19
C GLU A 493 -36.27 -6.52 11.50
N THR A 494 -37.46 -6.87 11.02
CA THR A 494 -38.69 -6.29 11.53
C THR A 494 -38.83 -6.77 12.97
N ALA A 495 -38.32 -5.96 13.91
CA ALA A 495 -38.75 -6.03 15.29
C ALA A 495 -40.26 -5.77 15.28
N GLU A 496 -41.04 -6.85 15.40
CA GLU A 496 -42.48 -6.72 15.61
C GLU A 496 -42.70 -5.90 16.89
N PRO A 497 -43.54 -4.85 16.87
CA PRO A 497 -43.87 -4.15 18.09
C PRO A 497 -44.61 -5.14 19.00
N THR A 498 -44.01 -5.46 20.14
CA THR A 498 -44.63 -6.31 21.16
C THR A 498 -45.90 -5.64 21.64
N SER A 499 -47.05 -6.06 21.10
CA SER A 499 -48.37 -5.61 21.52
C SER A 499 -48.68 -6.21 22.89
N ALA A 500 -48.17 -5.56 23.94
CA ALA A 500 -48.62 -5.79 25.29
C ALA A 500 -50.09 -5.36 25.40
N GLN A 501 -51.00 -6.29 25.16
CA GLN A 501 -52.41 -6.12 25.52
C GLN A 501 -52.47 -6.02 27.05
N LEU A 502 -52.75 -4.81 27.52
CA LEU A 502 -53.24 -4.58 28.86
C LEU A 502 -54.64 -5.17 28.95
N ASP A 503 -54.74 -6.35 29.57
CA ASP A 503 -56.02 -6.91 29.99
C ASP A 503 -56.36 -6.38 31.39
N LEU A 504 -57.48 -5.67 31.52
CA LEU A 504 -57.90 -4.96 32.74
C LEU A 504 -59.37 -5.26 33.04
N GLY A 505 -59.59 -6.28 33.87
CA GLY A 505 -60.91 -6.67 34.41
C GLY A 505 -61.76 -7.50 33.44
N ILE A 506 -62.58 -8.45 33.90
CA ILE A 506 -63.09 -8.74 35.26
C ILE A 506 -63.10 -10.24 35.51
#